data_AF-A0A853FM90-F1
#
_entry.id   AF-A0A853FM90-F1
#
_cell.length_a   1.000
_cell.length_b   1.000
_cell.length_c   1.000
_cell.angle_alpha   90.00
_cell.angle_beta   90.00
_cell.angle_gamma   90.00
#
_symmetry.space_group_name_H-M   'P 1'
#
loop_
_entity.id
_entity.type
_entity.pdbx_description
1 polymer ?
#
loop_
_entity_poly.entity_id
_entity_poly.type
_entity_poly.pdbx_seq_one_letter_code
_entity_poly.pdbx_strand_id
1 'polypeptide(L)'
;MKFAILLACVAFAAPAIAQQATPTPEPAAADAKPPVEKKICRMVEQTGSIVLRTRYCLTRAEWAELNQYTSDRADRAMGQRLMGGNRSFGKEP
;
A
#
# COMPACT_ATOMS: atom_id res chain seq x y z
N MET A 1 30.91 16.04 27.11
CA MET A 1 31.23 16.28 28.53
C MET A 1 30.26 17.30 29.12
N LYS A 2 29.26 16.81 29.85
CA LYS A 2 28.49 17.51 30.90
C LYS A 2 27.63 16.41 31.55
N PHE A 3 28.19 15.81 32.61
CA PHE A 3 27.52 15.14 33.73
C PHE A 3 26.21 14.41 33.40
N ALA A 4 26.14 13.07 33.24
CA ALA A 4 26.65 12.07 34.17
C ALA A 4 26.55 12.55 35.62
N ILE A 5 25.34 12.53 36.19
CA ILE A 5 24.96 12.31 37.60
C ILE A 5 23.45 12.61 37.74
N LEU A 6 22.77 11.80 38.58
CA LEU A 6 21.32 11.59 38.78
C LEU A 6 20.81 10.43 37.91
N LEU A 7 21.02 9.14 38.23
CA LEU A 7 20.99 8.45 39.52
C LEU A 7 19.86 8.93 40.43
N ALA A 8 18.63 8.58 40.05
CA ALA A 8 17.51 8.45 40.97
C ALA A 8 16.69 7.23 40.56
N CYS A 9 16.85 6.16 41.33
CA CYS A 9 16.07 4.95 41.31
C CYS A 9 14.56 5.26 41.33
N VAL A 10 13.82 4.73 40.38
CA VAL A 10 12.44 4.28 40.63
C VAL A 10 12.35 2.83 40.16
N ALA A 11 12.83 1.95 41.03
CA ALA A 11 12.32 0.59 41.10
C ALA A 11 10.90 0.63 41.71
N PHE A 12 10.11 -0.41 41.42
CA PHE A 12 8.69 -0.66 41.78
C PHE A 12 7.67 -0.06 40.79
N ALA A 13 6.76 -0.84 40.18
CA ALA A 13 6.29 -2.18 40.47
C ALA A 13 5.87 -2.89 39.17
N ALA A 14 6.45 -4.06 38.91
CA ALA A 14 5.88 -5.02 37.97
C ALA A 14 4.80 -5.82 38.71
N PRO A 15 3.53 -5.80 38.31
CA PRO A 15 2.59 -6.80 38.80
C PRO A 15 2.97 -8.11 38.13
N ALA A 16 3.58 -9.01 38.90
CA ALA A 16 3.70 -10.41 38.54
C ALA A 16 2.29 -11.02 38.56
N ILE A 17 1.58 -10.93 37.43
CA ILE A 17 0.36 -11.72 37.22
C ILE A 17 0.81 -13.13 36.88
N ALA A 18 0.80 -14.00 37.89
CA ALA A 18 0.83 -15.44 37.70
C ALA A 18 -0.44 -15.84 36.94
N GLN A 19 -0.35 -15.94 35.62
CA GLN A 19 -1.41 -16.55 34.81
C GLN A 19 -1.38 -18.06 35.07
N GLN A 20 -2.23 -18.48 36.00
CA GLN A 20 -2.61 -19.88 36.16
C GLN A 20 -3.12 -20.35 34.80
N ALA A 21 -2.43 -21.33 34.22
CA ALA A 21 -2.83 -21.98 32.98
C ALA A 21 -4.13 -22.77 33.24
N THR A 22 -5.27 -22.10 33.06
CA THR A 22 -6.54 -22.76 32.82
C THR A 22 -6.46 -23.40 31.44
N PRO A 23 -6.76 -24.70 31.28
CA PRO A 23 -6.87 -25.31 29.97
C PRO A 23 -8.01 -24.60 29.23
N THR A 24 -7.63 -23.82 28.22
CA THR A 24 -8.57 -23.12 27.35
C THR A 24 -9.26 -24.18 26.48
N PRO A 25 -10.61 -24.20 26.40
CA PRO A 25 -11.30 -25.10 25.50
C PRO A 25 -10.88 -24.78 24.06
N GLU A 26 -10.45 -25.81 23.34
CA GLU A 26 -10.16 -25.76 21.91
C GLU A 26 -11.37 -25.16 21.16
N PRO A 27 -11.21 -24.09 20.35
CA PRO A 27 -12.31 -23.58 19.56
C PRO A 27 -12.65 -24.62 18.50
N ALA A 28 -13.85 -25.19 18.61
CA ALA A 28 -14.48 -25.99 17.58
C ALA A 28 -14.38 -25.29 16.22
N ALA A 29 -13.98 -26.05 15.20
CA ALA A 29 -13.80 -25.62 13.83
C ALA A 29 -15.00 -24.77 13.35
N ALA A 30 -14.79 -23.46 13.28
CA ALA A 30 -15.75 -22.54 12.71
C ALA A 30 -15.73 -22.70 11.18
N ASP A 31 -16.90 -22.98 10.63
CA ASP A 31 -17.23 -22.98 9.21
C ASP A 31 -16.41 -21.95 8.41
N ALA A 32 -15.66 -22.45 7.43
CA ALA A 32 -14.82 -21.67 6.55
C ALA A 32 -15.67 -20.72 5.69
N LYS A 33 -15.93 -19.51 6.20
CA LYS A 33 -16.37 -18.39 5.36
C LYS A 33 -15.35 -18.21 4.23
N PRO A 34 -15.81 -17.96 2.98
CA PRO A 34 -14.91 -17.71 1.87
C PRO A 34 -13.95 -16.57 2.26
N PRO A 35 -12.65 -16.69 1.91
CA PRO A 35 -11.65 -15.72 2.34
C PRO A 35 -12.07 -14.35 1.83
N VAL A 36 -12.45 -13.47 2.77
CA VAL A 36 -12.77 -12.08 2.47
C VAL A 36 -11.53 -11.48 1.82
N GLU A 37 -11.61 -11.18 0.53
CA GLU A 37 -10.48 -10.66 -0.22
C GLU A 37 -10.08 -9.31 0.39
N LYS A 38 -8.86 -9.24 0.94
CA LYS A 38 -8.39 -8.05 1.64
C LYS A 38 -8.21 -6.92 0.63
N LYS A 39 -8.84 -5.76 0.90
CA LYS A 39 -8.60 -4.54 0.12
C LYS A 39 -7.18 -4.02 0.37
N ILE A 40 -6.50 -3.67 -0.71
CA ILE A 40 -5.15 -3.11 -0.73
C ILE A 40 -5.28 -1.61 -1.05
N CYS A 41 -4.92 -0.77 -0.08
CA CYS A 41 -4.90 0.67 -0.27
C CYS A 41 -3.56 1.15 -0.83
N ARG A 42 -3.58 1.91 -1.93
CA ARG A 42 -2.40 2.54 -2.53
C ARG A 42 -2.66 4.03 -2.77
N MET A 43 -1.60 4.82 -2.71
CA MET A 43 -1.62 6.23 -3.15
C MET A 43 -1.25 6.26 -4.63
N VAL A 44 -2.13 6.82 -5.46
CA VAL A 44 -1.92 6.96 -6.90
C VAL A 44 -1.70 8.44 -7.21
N GLU A 45 -0.63 8.74 -7.94
CA GLU A 45 -0.34 10.08 -8.42
C GLU A 45 -1.21 10.39 -9.64
N GLN A 46 -1.84 11.56 -9.65
CA GLN A 46 -2.65 11.97 -10.79
C GLN A 46 -1.74 12.40 -11.94
N THR A 47 -2.01 11.89 -13.15
CA THR A 47 -1.25 12.27 -14.34
C THR A 47 -1.30 13.79 -14.55
N GLY A 48 -0.14 14.43 -14.65
CA GLY A 48 -0.02 15.88 -14.80
C GLY A 48 0.13 16.68 -13.51
N SER A 49 0.13 16.03 -12.33
CA SER A 49 0.40 16.70 -11.06
C SER A 49 1.14 15.81 -10.07
N ILE A 50 2.29 16.28 -9.61
CA ILE A 50 3.15 15.56 -8.63
C ILE A 50 2.57 15.67 -7.20
N VAL A 51 1.80 16.73 -6.94
CA VAL A 51 1.24 17.03 -5.61
C VAL A 51 -0.15 16.43 -5.40
N LEU A 52 -0.92 16.20 -6.46
CA LEU A 52 -2.25 15.58 -6.36
C LEU A 52 -2.11 14.06 -6.31
N ARG A 53 -2.26 13.51 -5.09
CA ARG A 53 -2.29 12.07 -4.84
C ARG A 53 -3.65 11.66 -4.28
N THR A 54 -4.23 10.60 -4.84
CA THR A 54 -5.51 10.04 -4.38
C THR A 54 -5.30 8.65 -3.81
N ARG A 55 -5.97 8.35 -2.68
CA ARG A 55 -5.93 7.02 -2.06
C ARG A 55 -7.02 6.14 -2.64
N TYR A 56 -6.63 5.02 -3.24
CA TYR A 56 -7.57 4.00 -3.73
C TYR A 56 -7.39 2.71 -2.93
N CYS A 57 -8.49 2.14 -2.44
CA CYS A 57 -8.52 0.88 -1.72
C CYS A 57 -9.34 -0.13 -2.52
N LEU A 58 -8.63 -0.99 -3.25
CA LEU A 58 -9.21 -1.96 -4.19
C LEU A 58 -8.74 -3.38 -3.84
N THR A 59 -9.45 -4.40 -4.29
CA THR A 59 -9.01 -5.80 -4.15
C THR A 59 -7.85 -6.12 -5.09
N ARG A 60 -7.25 -7.31 -4.96
CA ARG A 60 -6.15 -7.70 -5.87
C ARG A 60 -6.67 -7.84 -7.30
N ALA A 61 -7.87 -8.38 -7.49
CA ALA A 61 -8.50 -8.52 -8.80
C ALA A 61 -8.70 -7.16 -9.48
N GLU A 62 -9.25 -6.19 -8.75
CA GLU A 62 -9.48 -4.82 -9.26
C GLU A 62 -8.17 -4.11 -9.62
N TRP A 63 -7.11 -4.30 -8.82
CA TRP A 63 -5.78 -3.77 -9.17
C TRP A 63 -5.19 -4.41 -10.43
N ALA A 64 -5.45 -5.70 -10.67
CA ALA A 64 -4.98 -6.39 -11.86
C ALA A 64 -5.67 -5.87 -13.12
N GLU A 65 -6.99 -5.67 -13.06
CA GLU A 65 -7.78 -5.09 -14.15
C GLU A 65 -7.29 -3.67 -14.50
N LEU A 66 -7.08 -2.82 -13.49
CA LEU A 66 -6.59 -1.46 -13.72
C LEU A 66 -5.20 -1.44 -14.38
N ASN A 67 -4.31 -2.35 -13.97
CA ASN A 67 -2.99 -2.48 -14.56
C ASN A 67 -3.06 -2.90 -16.03
N GLN A 68 -3.89 -3.89 -16.36
CA GLN A 68 -4.09 -4.35 -17.74
C GLN A 68 -4.64 -3.23 -18.64
N TYR A 69 -5.66 -2.52 -18.16
CA TYR A 69 -6.21 -1.38 -18.89
C TYR A 69 -5.16 -0.30 -19.16
N THR A 70 -4.28 -0.05 -18.19
CA THR A 70 -3.23 0.96 -18.30
C THR A 70 -2.12 0.53 -19.27
N SER A 71 -1.69 -0.74 -19.24
CA SER A 71 -0.67 -1.26 -20.16
C SER A 71 -1.14 -1.21 -21.61
N ASP A 72 -2.37 -1.65 -21.90
CA ASP A 72 -2.89 -1.66 -23.28
C ASP A 72 -2.97 -0.25 -23.88
N ARG A 73 -3.34 0.73 -23.05
CA ARG A 73 -3.37 2.15 -23.42
C ARG A 73 -1.96 2.68 -23.66
N ALA A 74 -1.01 2.33 -22.80
CA ALA A 74 0.39 2.73 -22.93
C ALA A 74 1.01 2.16 -24.22
N ASP A 75 0.79 0.88 -24.51
CA ASP A 75 1.31 0.20 -25.70
C ASP A 75 0.77 0.83 -26.98
N ARG A 76 -0.53 1.13 -27.05
CA ARG A 76 -1.12 1.85 -28.19
C ARG A 76 -0.55 3.26 -28.35
N ALA A 77 -0.39 3.99 -27.24
CA ALA A 77 0.17 5.34 -27.28
C ALA A 77 1.64 5.35 -27.73
N MET A 78 2.44 4.36 -27.29
CA MET A 78 3.83 4.21 -27.72
C MET A 78 3.93 3.75 -29.18
N GLY A 79 3.11 2.79 -29.61
CA GLY A 79 3.05 2.33 -30.99
C GLY A 79 2.71 3.44 -31.99
N GLN A 80 1.79 4.35 -31.62
CA GLN A 80 1.48 5.53 -32.44
C GLN A 80 2.65 6.51 -32.55
N ARG A 81 3.49 6.64 -31.51
CA ARG A 81 4.67 7.52 -31.53
C ARG A 81 5.77 7.00 -32.45
N LEU A 82 5.96 5.68 -32.49
CA LEU A 82 6.97 5.05 -33.35
C LEU A 82 6.63 5.17 -34.85
N MET A 83 5.34 5.18 -35.20
CA MET A 83 4.89 5.30 -36.60
C MET A 83 4.60 6.75 -37.05
N GLY A 84 4.60 7.72 -36.14
CA GLY A 84 4.24 9.12 -36.41
C GLY A 84 5.40 10.11 -36.58
N GLY A 85 6.64 9.61 -36.60
CA GLY A 85 7.89 10.40 -36.57
C GLY A 85 8.27 11.14 -37.86
N ASN A 86 7.31 11.75 -38.57
CA ASN A 86 7.61 12.66 -39.68
C ASN A 86 6.54 13.77 -39.88
N ARG A 87 6.18 14.50 -38.81
CA ARG A 87 5.39 15.73 -38.95
C ARG A 87 6.24 16.95 -38.65
N SER A 88 6.77 17.49 -39.73
CA SER A 88 7.37 18.81 -39.95
C SER A 88 7.08 19.84 -38.85
N PHE A 89 8.06 20.03 -37.97
CA PHE A 89 8.28 21.31 -37.31
C PHE A 89 8.94 22.25 -38.33
N GLY A 90 8.17 23.19 -38.89
CA GLY A 90 8.74 24.19 -39.79
C GLY A 90 7.72 24.78 -40.76
N LYS A 91 6.80 25.60 -40.26
CA LYS A 91 6.26 26.73 -41.02
C LYS A 91 5.71 27.78 -40.06
N GLU A 92 6.63 28.57 -39.52
CA GLU A 92 6.31 29.89 -38.97
C GLU A 92 5.94 30.82 -40.15
N PRO A 93 4.90 31.67 -40.05
CA PRO A 93 4.70 32.79 -40.97
C PRO A 93 5.67 33.94 -40.71
#